data_AF-A0A2G9MU47-F1
#
_entry.id   AF-A0A2G9MU47-F1
#
_cell.length_a   1.000
_cell.length_b   1.000
_cell.length_c   1.000
_cell.angle_alpha   90.00
_cell.angle_beta   90.00
_cell.angle_gamma   90.00
#
_symmetry.space_group_name_H-M   'P 1'
#
loop_
_entity.id
_entity.type
_entity.pdbx_description
1 polymer ?
#
loop_
_entity_poly.entity_id
_entity_poly.type
_entity_poly.pdbx_seq_one_letter_code
_entity_poly.pdbx_strand_id
1 'polypeptide(L)'
;LEDCYRLDQMGFDHGELSSISKHVIVGKLRTALIDFESSSVNRRASNVTSITQAIFIGSGIAKKVQRIYKIPPKEKIIDVLRAYKQEQTRRSFDNIVKTLKI
;
A
#
# COMPACT_ATOMS: atom_id res chain seq x y z
N LEU A 1 2.86 -3.89 -4.13
CA LEU A 1 2.38 -4.25 -2.77
C LEU A 1 3.35 -5.20 -2.07
N GLU A 2 3.85 -6.25 -2.73
CA GLU A 2 4.80 -7.19 -2.12
C GLU A 2 6.06 -6.50 -1.54
N ASP A 3 6.64 -5.53 -2.25
CA ASP A 3 7.80 -4.80 -1.73
C ASP A 3 7.46 -3.99 -0.46
N CYS A 4 6.29 -3.35 -0.43
CA CYS A 4 5.81 -2.69 0.79
C CYS A 4 5.56 -3.67 1.93
N TYR A 5 5.08 -4.88 1.63
CA TYR A 5 4.92 -5.93 2.63
C TYR A 5 6.27 -6.36 3.21
N ARG A 6 7.29 -6.54 2.37
CA ARG A 6 8.65 -6.83 2.82
C ARG A 6 9.20 -5.72 3.72
N LEU A 7 8.99 -4.46 3.36
CA LEU A 7 9.37 -3.33 4.21
C LEU A 7 8.64 -3.35 5.57
N ASP A 8 7.35 -3.66 5.58
CA ASP A 8 6.58 -3.82 6.82
C ASP A 8 7.11 -4.97 7.70
N GLN A 9 7.45 -6.12 7.10
CA GLN A 9 8.05 -7.24 7.84
C GLN A 9 9.43 -6.90 8.41
N MET A 10 10.20 -6.06 7.72
CA MET A 10 11.49 -5.58 8.19
C MET A 10 11.37 -4.48 9.26
N GLY A 11 10.16 -4.00 9.57
CA GLY A 11 9.94 -2.87 10.46
C GLY A 11 10.46 -1.55 9.88
N PHE A 12 10.64 -1.47 8.57
CA PHE A 12 11.20 -0.32 7.88
C PHE A 12 10.09 0.53 7.26
N ASP A 13 9.74 1.63 7.91
CA ASP A 13 8.73 2.56 7.44
C ASP A 13 9.31 3.53 6.40
N HIS A 14 8.76 3.58 5.20
CA HIS A 14 9.21 4.51 4.15
C HIS A 14 8.81 5.96 4.45
N GLY A 15 7.73 6.20 5.20
CA GLY A 15 7.31 7.54 5.61
C GLY A 15 6.46 8.34 4.59
N GLU A 16 6.62 8.11 3.28
CA GLU A 16 6.02 8.97 2.24
C GLU A 16 5.16 8.26 1.18
N LEU A 17 4.83 6.99 1.39
CA LEU A 17 4.04 6.21 0.42
C LEU A 17 2.58 6.67 0.24
N SER A 18 2.11 7.61 1.07
CA SER A 18 0.84 8.32 0.86
C SER A 18 0.90 9.30 -0.33
N SER A 19 2.10 9.78 -0.70
CA SER A 19 2.39 10.65 -1.85
C SER A 19 2.97 9.85 -3.03
N ILE A 20 2.34 8.73 -3.36
CA ILE A 20 2.87 7.70 -4.27
C ILE A 20 3.39 8.21 -5.63
N SER A 21 2.84 9.31 -6.16
CA SER A 21 3.21 9.87 -7.47
C SER A 21 4.67 10.33 -7.58
N LYS A 22 5.37 10.53 -6.46
CA LYS A 22 6.79 10.93 -6.45
C LYS A 22 7.74 9.80 -6.04
N HIS A 23 7.24 8.78 -5.34
CA HIS A 23 8.08 7.77 -4.67
C HIS A 23 7.97 6.36 -5.29
N VAL A 24 7.21 6.22 -6.38
CA VAL A 24 7.08 4.95 -7.11
C VAL A 24 7.38 5.15 -8.59
N ILE A 25 8.42 4.47 -9.07
CA ILE A 25 8.72 4.36 -10.49
C ILE A 25 8.05 3.09 -11.03
N VAL A 26 7.18 3.24 -12.03
CA VAL A 26 6.58 2.12 -12.77
C VAL A 26 7.29 1.97 -14.11
N GLY A 27 8.20 1.02 -14.22
CA GLY A 27 8.84 0.63 -15.48
C GLY A 27 8.07 -0.47 -16.21
N LYS A 28 8.44 -0.75 -17.47
CA LYS A 28 7.79 -1.80 -18.29
C LYS A 28 7.81 -3.19 -17.64
N LEU A 29 8.85 -3.52 -16.88
CA LEU A 29 9.07 -4.85 -16.30
C LEU A 29 9.12 -4.87 -14.77
N ARG A 30 9.29 -3.71 -14.12
CA ARG A 30 9.47 -3.63 -12.66
C ARG A 30 8.91 -2.31 -12.11
N THR A 31 8.35 -2.40 -10.92
CA THR A 31 8.06 -1.24 -10.07
C THR A 31 9.16 -1.10 -9.03
N ALA A 32 9.61 0.12 -8.75
CA ALA A 32 10.59 0.39 -7.70
C ALA A 32 10.08 1.47 -6.75
N LEU A 33 10.26 1.23 -5.45
CA LEU A 33 10.15 2.26 -4.41
C LEU A 33 11.45 3.06 -4.41
N ILE A 34 11.34 4.38 -4.39
CA ILE A 34 12.48 5.29 -4.40
C ILE A 34 12.30 6.34 -3.31
N ASP A 35 13.38 7.05 -3.00
CA ASP A 35 13.40 8.16 -2.06
C ASP A 35 13.08 7.74 -0.61
N PHE A 36 14.11 7.24 0.07
CA PHE A 36 14.06 6.73 1.44
C PHE A 36 14.52 7.76 2.48
N GLU A 37 14.61 9.05 2.13
CA GLU A 37 15.13 10.09 3.03
C GLU A 37 14.30 10.23 4.30
N SER A 38 12.98 10.06 4.20
CA SER A 38 12.06 10.08 5.34
C SER A 38 11.88 8.74 6.03
N SER A 39 12.62 7.70 5.63
CA SER A 39 12.45 6.36 6.17
C SER A 39 12.84 6.24 7.65
N SER A 40 12.28 5.26 8.34
CA SER A 40 12.53 5.06 9.77
C SER A 40 12.40 3.60 10.18
N VAL A 41 13.28 3.15 11.07
CA VAL A 41 13.16 1.88 11.80
C VAL A 41 12.47 2.03 13.17
N ASN A 42 12.22 3.27 13.60
CA ASN A 42 11.64 3.57 14.91
C ASN A 42 10.11 3.74 14.86
N ARG A 43 9.56 4.03 13.68
CA ARG A 43 8.11 4.14 13.46
C ARG A 43 7.52 2.77 13.13
N ARG A 44 6.28 2.53 13.54
CA ARG A 44 5.55 1.33 13.11
C ARG A 44 5.35 1.37 11.59
N ALA A 45 6.02 0.47 10.88
CA ALA A 45 5.91 0.33 9.45
C ALA A 45 4.46 0.08 9.03
N SER A 46 4.00 0.87 8.07
CA SER A 46 2.62 0.81 7.57
C SER A 46 2.57 1.04 6.06
N ASN A 47 3.62 0.62 5.36
CA ASN A 47 3.85 0.83 3.93
C ASN A 47 2.72 0.27 3.08
N VAL A 48 2.27 -0.98 3.36
CA VAL A 48 1.15 -1.59 2.63
C VAL A 48 -0.13 -0.79 2.83
N THR A 49 -0.38 -0.32 4.04
CA THR A 49 -1.56 0.50 4.33
C THR A 49 -1.50 1.84 3.61
N SER A 50 -0.38 2.55 3.70
CA SER A 50 -0.19 3.87 3.09
C SER A 50 -0.34 3.82 1.57
N ILE A 51 0.33 2.87 0.90
CA ILE A 51 0.28 2.77 -0.55
C ILE A 51 -1.10 2.31 -1.05
N THR A 52 -1.78 1.41 -0.33
CA THR A 52 -3.12 0.95 -0.71
C THR A 52 -4.12 2.09 -0.62
N GLN A 53 -4.07 2.89 0.45
CA GLN A 53 -4.93 4.07 0.55
C GLN A 53 -4.62 5.08 -0.56
N ALA A 54 -3.34 5.34 -0.86
CA ALA A 54 -2.95 6.23 -1.93
C ALA A 54 -3.46 5.79 -3.31
N ILE A 55 -3.51 4.49 -3.59
CA ILE A 55 -3.98 3.96 -4.88
C ILE A 55 -5.50 3.87 -4.96
N PHE A 56 -6.18 3.53 -3.86
CA PHE A 56 -7.60 3.12 -3.91
C PHE A 56 -8.57 4.07 -3.19
N ILE A 57 -8.08 4.96 -2.31
CA ILE A 57 -8.92 5.79 -1.43
C ILE A 57 -8.56 7.28 -1.53
N GLY A 58 -9.53 8.11 -1.94
CA GLY A 58 -9.50 9.57 -1.76
C GLY A 58 -8.48 10.37 -2.58
N SER A 59 -7.49 9.72 -3.21
CA SER A 59 -6.46 10.40 -4.01
C SER A 59 -6.90 10.66 -5.46
N GLY A 60 -6.17 11.51 -6.17
CA GLY A 60 -6.34 11.71 -7.61
C GLY A 60 -6.14 10.43 -8.43
N ILE A 61 -5.21 9.55 -8.00
CA ILE A 61 -4.98 8.24 -8.62
C ILE A 61 -6.16 7.31 -8.33
N ALA A 62 -6.69 7.31 -7.10
CA ALA A 62 -7.84 6.50 -6.73
C ALA A 62 -9.07 6.78 -7.59
N LYS A 63 -9.33 8.05 -7.89
CA LYS A 63 -10.42 8.45 -8.80
C LYS A 63 -10.23 7.88 -10.22
N LYS A 64 -8.99 7.77 -10.71
CA LYS A 64 -8.68 7.16 -12.01
C LYS A 64 -8.84 5.64 -11.96
N VAL A 65 -8.28 4.99 -10.95
CA VAL A 65 -8.36 3.53 -10.76
C VAL A 65 -9.82 3.07 -10.67
N GLN A 66 -10.67 3.78 -9.91
CA GLN A 66 -12.10 3.50 -9.78
C GLN A 66 -12.88 3.52 -11.10
N ARG A 67 -12.42 4.28 -12.11
CA ARG A 67 -13.06 4.35 -13.43
C ARG A 67 -12.62 3.20 -14.34
N ILE A 68 -11.45 2.62 -14.11
CA ILE A 68 -10.84 1.59 -14.97
C ILE A 68 -11.12 0.19 -14.40
N TYR A 69 -11.09 0.04 -13.07
CA TYR A 69 -11.24 -1.23 -12.38
C TYR A 69 -12.46 -1.24 -11.46
N LYS A 70 -13.13 -2.39 -11.39
CA LYS A 70 -14.21 -2.64 -10.43
C LYS A 70 -13.63 -2.92 -9.05
N ILE A 71 -13.32 -1.87 -8.32
CA ILE A 71 -12.79 -1.97 -6.95
C ILE A 71 -13.90 -2.26 -5.93
N PRO A 72 -13.58 -2.89 -4.78
CA PRO A 72 -14.53 -3.05 -3.70
C PRO A 72 -14.97 -1.72 -3.07
N PRO A 73 -16.07 -1.70 -2.30
CA PRO A 73 -16.45 -0.55 -1.48
C PRO A 73 -15.32 -0.13 -0.54
N LYS A 74 -15.22 1.18 -0.29
CA LYS A 74 -14.18 1.80 0.54
C LYS A 74 -14.11 1.16 1.93
N GLU A 75 -15.26 0.88 2.53
CA GLU A 75 -15.41 0.31 3.86
C GLU A 75 -14.72 -1.05 3.94
N LYS A 76 -14.95 -1.89 2.93
CA LYS A 76 -14.33 -3.22 2.83
C LYS A 76 -12.80 -3.13 2.72
N ILE A 77 -12.29 -2.14 1.99
CA ILE A 77 -10.83 -1.91 1.88
C ILE A 77 -10.28 -1.46 3.24
N ILE A 78 -10.96 -0.54 3.93
CA ILE A 78 -10.54 -0.06 5.26
C ILE A 78 -10.52 -1.21 6.27
N ASP A 79 -11.50 -2.10 6.25
CA ASP A 79 -11.58 -3.21 7.21
C ASP A 79 -10.41 -4.18 7.07
N VAL A 80 -10.07 -4.59 5.84
CA VAL A 80 -8.92 -5.48 5.62
C VAL A 80 -7.59 -4.80 5.92
N LEU A 81 -7.49 -3.47 5.68
CA LEU A 81 -6.30 -2.70 6.05
C LEU A 81 -6.15 -2.57 7.57
N ARG A 82 -7.24 -2.43 8.32
CA ARG A 82 -7.21 -2.41 9.79
C ARG A 82 -6.75 -3.76 10.36
N ALA A 83 -7.29 -4.86 9.84
CA ALA A 83 -6.87 -6.20 10.23
C ALA A 83 -5.38 -6.43 9.95
N TYR A 84 -4.93 -6.09 8.74
CA TYR A 84 -3.50 -6.16 8.40
C TYR A 84 -2.64 -5.26 9.29
N LYS A 85 -3.06 -4.01 9.57
CA LYS A 85 -2.27 -3.12 10.42
C LYS A 85 -2.02 -3.73 11.78
N GLN A 86 -2.98 -4.46 12.35
CA GLN A 86 -2.82 -5.14 13.64
C GLN A 86 -1.97 -6.40 13.58
N GLU A 87 -2.21 -7.25 12.58
CA GLU A 87 -1.58 -8.58 12.52
C GLU A 87 -0.24 -8.59 11.78
N GLN A 88 -0.13 -7.81 10.69
CA GLN A 88 1.01 -7.74 9.77
C GLN A 88 1.57 -9.12 9.38
N THR A 89 0.69 -10.08 9.11
CA THR A 89 1.07 -11.45 8.70
C THR A 89 0.92 -11.63 7.20
N ARG A 90 1.53 -12.70 6.67
CA ARG A 90 1.30 -13.10 5.27
C ARG A 90 -0.17 -13.32 4.96
N ARG A 91 -0.91 -13.96 5.88
CA ARG A 91 -2.35 -14.21 5.72
C ARG A 91 -3.16 -12.92 5.64
N SER A 92 -2.89 -11.94 6.51
CA SER A 92 -3.62 -10.66 6.46
C SER A 92 -3.21 -9.81 5.25
N PHE A 93 -1.98 -9.94 4.75
CA PHE A 93 -1.56 -9.37 3.48
C PHE A 93 -2.29 -10.00 2.29
N ASP A 94 -2.32 -11.32 2.19
CA ASP A 94 -2.99 -12.04 1.10
C ASP A 94 -4.50 -11.71 1.09
N ASN A 95 -5.11 -11.49 2.26
CA ASN A 95 -6.50 -11.02 2.37
C ASN A 95 -6.71 -9.64 1.72
N ILE A 96 -5.74 -8.72 1.82
CA ILE A 96 -5.79 -7.42 1.13
C ILE A 96 -5.76 -7.65 -0.39
N VAL A 97 -4.78 -8.40 -0.87
CA VAL A 97 -4.58 -8.69 -2.30
C VAL A 97 -5.84 -9.33 -2.90
N LYS A 98 -6.36 -10.38 -2.24
CA LYS A 98 -7.62 -11.04 -2.62
C LYS A 98 -8.81 -10.09 -2.62
N THR A 99 -8.90 -9.18 -1.66
CA THR A 99 -10.00 -8.21 -1.57
C THR A 99 -9.93 -7.22 -2.71
N LEU A 100 -8.75 -6.71 -3.02
CA LEU A 100 -8.50 -5.77 -4.12
C LEU A 100 -8.62 -6.43 -5.50
N LYS A 101 -8.61 -7.76 -5.58
CA LYS A 101 -8.66 -8.57 -6.81
C LYS A 101 -7.49 -8.29 -7.75
N ILE A 102 -6.30 -8.14 -7.18
CA ILE A 102 -5.03 -7.89 -7.87
C ILE A 102 -4.02 -8.97 -7.55
#